data_AF-A0A3M1Z0S4-F1
#
_entry.id   AF-A0A3M1Z0S4-F1
#
_cell.length_a   1.000
_cell.length_b   1.000
_cell.length_c   1.000
_cell.angle_alpha   90.00
_cell.angle_beta   90.00
_cell.angle_gamma   90.00
#
_symmetry.space_group_name_H-M   'P 1'
#
loop_
_entity.id
_entity.type
_entity.pdbx_description
1 polymer ?
#
loop_
_entity_poly.entity_id
_entity_poly.type
_entity_poly.pdbx_seq_one_letter_code
_entity_poly.pdbx_strand_id
1 'polypeptide(L)' 'MDYKNMLPWIFIFFVLILVMMGAGNSRFLIGFGVIAAPLLLIWQAWMILTAKDVPTETFEDKWYEDE' A
#
# COMPACT_ATOMS: atom_id res chain seq x y z
N MET A 1 5.11 9.77 11.40
CA MET A 1 3.76 9.23 11.10
C MET A 1 3.92 7.73 10.97
N ASP A 2 3.15 6.97 11.72
CA ASP A 2 3.18 5.51 11.64
C ASP A 2 2.77 5.08 10.22
N TYR A 3 3.59 4.25 9.57
CA TYR A 3 3.34 3.82 8.18
C TYR A 3 1.99 3.07 8.09
N LYS A 4 1.55 2.46 9.19
CA LYS A 4 0.24 1.84 9.38
C LYS A 4 -0.93 2.81 9.16
N ASN A 5 -0.74 4.09 9.49
CA ASN A 5 -1.75 5.12 9.27
C ASN A 5 -1.68 5.71 7.86
N MET A 6 -0.53 5.67 7.17
CA MET A 6 -0.35 6.21 5.81
C MET A 6 -0.69 5.23 4.69
N LEU A 7 -0.38 3.94 4.88
CA LEU A 7 -0.62 2.89 3.89
C LEU A 7 -2.07 2.83 3.37
N PRO A 8 -3.10 2.88 4.25
CA PRO A 8 -4.49 2.84 3.81
C PRO A 8 -4.85 4.01 2.89
N TRP A 9 -4.36 5.22 3.18
CA TRP A 9 -4.61 6.40 2.35
C TRP A 9 -3.97 6.28 0.97
N ILE A 10 -2.74 5.78 0.91
CA ILE A 10 -2.03 5.58 -0.35
C ILE A 10 -2.73 4.49 -1.18
N PHE A 11 -3.26 3.45 -0.54
CA PHE A 11 -4.05 2.43 -1.19
C PHE A 11 -5.38 2.98 -1.75
N ILE A 12 -6.12 3.77 -0.96
CA ILE A 12 -7.36 4.43 -1.40
C ILE A 12 -7.07 5.32 -2.62
N PHE A 13 -5.98 6.09 -2.57
CA PHE A 13 -5.59 6.96 -3.68
C PHE A 13 -5.23 6.17 -4.95
N PHE A 14 -4.53 5.04 -4.80
CA PHE A 14 -4.25 4.12 -5.89
C PHE A 14 -5.54 3.57 -6.53
N VAL A 15 -6.49 3.11 -5.71
CA VAL A 15 -7.79 2.61 -6.21
C VAL A 15 -8.56 3.70 -6.94
N LEU A 16 -8.57 4.94 -6.40
CA LEU A 16 -9.22 6.08 -7.05
C LEU A 16 -8.65 6.32 -8.46
N ILE A 17 -7.33 6.29 -8.62
CA ILE A 17 -6.68 6.43 -9.92
C ILE A 17 -7.14 5.34 -10.88
N LEU A 18 -7.17 4.08 -10.44
CA LEU A 18 -7.63 2.97 -11.29
C LEU A 18 -9.09 3.13 -11.71
N VAL A 19 -9.97 3.56 -10.80
CA VAL A 19 -11.38 3.85 -11.11
C VAL A 19 -11.50 5.00 -12.11
N MET A 20 -10.72 6.07 -11.94
CA MET A 20 -10.70 7.19 -12.88
C MET A 20 -10.20 6.78 -14.28
N MET A 21 -9.21 5.89 -14.36
CA MET A 21 -8.74 5.33 -15.63
C MET A 21 -9.79 4.43 -16.28
N GLY A 22 -10.55 3.65 -15.49
CA GLY A 22 -11.59 2.77 -15.99
C GLY A 22 -12.87 3.51 -16.41
N ALA A 23 -13.21 4.60 -15.72
CA ALA A 23 -14.41 5.39 -15.99
C ALA A 23 -14.20 6.49 -17.05
N GLY A 24 -12.97 7.01 -17.16
CA GLY A 24 -12.65 8.13 -18.05
C GLY A 24 -11.96 7.69 -19.34
N ASN A 25 -12.54 8.01 -20.50
CA ASN A 25 -11.93 7.73 -21.81
C ASN A 25 -10.89 8.79 -22.25
N SER A 26 -10.31 9.51 -21.27
CA SER A 26 -9.32 10.55 -21.55
C SER A 26 -7.93 9.95 -21.61
N ARG A 27 -7.28 10.06 -22.78
CA ARG A 27 -5.89 9.62 -22.99
C ARG A 27 -4.92 10.23 -21.98
N PHE A 28 -5.19 11.45 -21.52
CA PHE A 28 -4.38 12.12 -20.50
C PHE A 28 -4.52 11.47 -19.12
N LEU A 29 -5.75 11.11 -18.71
CA LEU A 29 -5.99 10.42 -17.43
C LEU A 29 -5.37 9.02 -17.43
N ILE A 30 -5.50 8.30 -18.55
CA ILE A 30 -4.89 6.99 -18.71
C ILE A 30 -3.36 7.09 -18.68
N GLY A 31 -2.77 8.03 -19.44
CA GLY A 31 -1.32 8.24 -19.43
C GLY A 31 -0.78 8.63 -18.06
N PHE A 32 -1.48 9.50 -17.33
CA PHE A 32 -1.14 9.85 -15.96
C PHE A 32 -1.21 8.63 -15.03
N GLY A 33 -2.30 7.88 -15.09
CA GLY A 33 -2.51 6.72 -14.22
C GLY A 33 -1.53 5.58 -14.48
N VAL A 34 -1.11 5.36 -15.73
CA VAL A 34 -0.06 4.37 -16.08
C VAL A 34 1.29 4.70 -15.43
N ILE A 35 1.59 5.98 -15.19
CA ILE A 35 2.83 6.41 -14.51
C ILE A 35 2.63 6.48 -13.00
N ALA A 36 1.50 7.03 -12.54
CA ALA A 36 1.24 7.24 -11.12
C ALA A 36 1.03 5.93 -10.36
N ALA A 37 0.34 4.95 -10.96
CA ALA A 37 0.07 3.65 -10.36
C ALA A 37 1.35 2.90 -9.93
N PRO A 38 2.34 2.65 -10.81
CA PRO A 38 3.57 1.97 -10.42
C PRO A 38 4.40 2.77 -9.41
N LEU A 39 4.42 4.10 -9.50
CA LEU A 39 5.11 4.94 -8.52
C LEU A 39 4.52 4.81 -7.11
N LEU A 40 3.20 4.77 -6.99
CA LEU A 40 2.52 4.57 -5.72
C LEU A 40 2.81 3.18 -5.13
N LEU A 41 2.85 2.15 -5.97
CA LEU A 41 3.22 0.79 -5.52
C LEU A 41 4.67 0.72 -5.04
N ILE A 42 5.60 1.35 -5.77
CA ILE A 42 7.02 1.44 -5.35
C ILE A 42 7.13 2.17 -4.02
N TRP A 43 6.40 3.28 -3.85
CA TRP A 43 6.36 4.01 -2.59
C TRP A 43 5.86 3.12 -1.44
N GLN A 44 4.74 2.43 -1.64
CA GLN A 44 4.19 1.50 -0.64
C GLN A 44 5.20 0.43 -0.24
N ALA A 45 5.80 -0.24 -1.23
CA ALA A 45 6.82 -1.24 -0.98
C ALA A 45 8.01 -0.66 -0.21
N TRP A 46 8.48 0.54 -0.58
CA TRP A 46 9.57 1.20 0.11
C TRP A 46 9.25 1.53 1.57
N MET A 47 8.05 2.04 1.87
CA MET A 47 7.63 2.30 3.25
C MET A 47 7.53 1.02 4.08
N ILE A 48 7.04 -0.08 3.49
CA ILE A 48 6.94 -1.37 4.18
C ILE A 48 8.34 -1.93 4.45
N LEU A 49 9.23 -1.89 3.46
CA LEU A 49 10.59 -2.41 3.59
C LEU A 49 11.47 -1.58 4.54
N THR A 50 11.18 -0.29 4.69
CA THR A 50 11.90 0.60 5.62
C THR A 50 11.21 0.74 6.97
N ALA A 51 10.05 0.11 7.16
CA ALA A 51 9.37 0.07 8.44
C ALA A 51 10.26 -0.66 9.45
N LYS A 52 10.72 0.07 10.46
CA LYS A 52 11.38 -0.52 11.63
C LYS A 52 10.30 -1.03 12.58
N ASP A 53 9.63 -2.10 12.18
CA ASP A 53 8.82 -2.85 13.14
C ASP A 53 9.77 -3.65 14.03
N VAL A 54 9.73 -3.34 15.33
CA VAL A 54 10.23 -4.27 16.34
C VAL A 54 9.11 -5.31 16.48
N PRO A 55 9.30 -6.58 16.05
CA PRO A 55 8.29 -7.60 16.25
C PRO A 55 7.97 -7.66 17.75
N THR A 56 6.75 -7.28 18.09
CA THR A 56 6.25 -7.25 19.47
C THR A 56 5.85 -8.66 19.92
N GLU A 57 5.60 -9.54 18.96
CA GLU A 57 5.27 -10.94 19.15
C GLU A 57 6.48 -11.76 18.68
N THR A 58 7.19 -12.35 19.63
CA THR A 58 8.19 -13.37 19.35
C THR A 58 7.46 -14.68 19.04
N PHE A 59 8.04 -15.54 18.21
CA PHE A 59 7.56 -16.92 18.00
C PHE A 59 7.56 -17.79 19.29
N GLU A 60 7.83 -17.18 20.45
CA GLU A 60 7.73 -17.79 21.77
C GLU A 60 6.29 -17.80 22.30
N ASP A 61 5.39 -16.97 21.76
CA ASP A 61 3.94 -17.18 21.92
C ASP A 61 3.52 -18.33 21.01
N LYS A 62 3.75 -19.53 21.53
CA LYS A 62 3.45 -20.79 20.86
C LYS A 62 1.95 -20.97 20.78
N TRP A 63 1.41 -20.75 19.59
CA TRP A 63 0.00 -20.99 19.22
C TRP A 63 -0.53 -22.42 19.52
N TYR A 64 0.35 -23.35 19.92
CA TYR A 64 0.07 -24.76 20.21
C TYR A 64 0.17 -25.12 21.71
N GLU A 65 0.41 -24.16 22.60
CA GLU A 65 0.40 -24.38 24.06
C GLU A 65 -0.95 -24.10 24.71
N ASP A 66 -1.98 -23.75 23.91
CA ASP A 66 -3.36 -23.52 24.36
C ASP A 66 -4.25 -24.79 24.36
N GLU A 67 -3.65 -26.00 24.44
CA GLU A 67 -4.39 -27.27 24.68
C GLU A 67 -4.33 -27.73 26.14
#